data_AF-A0A955YP02-F1
#
_entry.id   AF-A0A955YP02-F1
#
_cell.length_a   1.000
_cell.length_b   1.000
_cell.length_c   1.000
_cell.angle_alpha   90.00
_cell.angle_beta   90.00
_cell.angle_gamma   90.00
#
_symmetry.space_group_name_H-M   'P 1'
#
loop_
_entity.id
_entity.type
_entity.pdbx_description
1 polymer ?
#
loop_
_entity_poly.entity_id
_entity_poly.type
_entity_poly.pdbx_seq_one_letter_code
_entity_poly.pdbx_strand_id
1 'polypeptide(L)'
;EGICEVADAIMIARGDLGVEIPLEDLPVIQRHLVQSCARIGRPVIVATHLLESMIQNPMPTRAEVTDVSNAIYEQADAIMLSGETAAGKYPEKCVQVLDRIARRIEKESGLGFHTLHEPENTRDELARSACRLADALKAPAIVVITRRGVLAHQVASYRPAHSIIYAFTNMSSTRRKLWLVRSVVPF
;
A
#
# COMPACT_ATOMS: atom_id res chain seq x y z
N GLU A 1 1.21 -18.06 4.26
CA GLU A 1 2.04 -17.86 3.05
C GLU A 1 1.35 -18.33 1.77
N GLY A 2 0.86 -19.59 1.71
CA GLY A 2 0.24 -20.12 0.48
C GLY A 2 -0.89 -19.27 -0.15
N ILE A 3 -1.70 -18.54 0.64
CA ILE A 3 -2.72 -17.61 0.09
C ILE A 3 -2.07 -16.42 -0.62
N CYS A 4 -1.02 -15.83 -0.05
CA CYS A 4 -0.34 -14.66 -0.62
C CYS A 4 0.34 -14.99 -1.97
N GLU A 5 0.78 -16.24 -2.14
CA GLU A 5 1.41 -16.72 -3.37
C GLU A 5 0.41 -16.86 -4.53
N VAL A 6 -0.84 -17.27 -4.25
CA VAL A 6 -1.86 -17.52 -5.27
C VAL A 6 -2.79 -16.33 -5.51
N ALA A 7 -2.90 -15.40 -4.56
CA ALA A 7 -3.75 -14.21 -4.68
C ALA A 7 -3.07 -13.09 -5.50
N ASP A 8 -3.87 -12.27 -6.18
CA ASP A 8 -3.38 -11.07 -6.89
C ASP A 8 -3.13 -9.87 -5.95
N ALA A 9 -3.83 -9.82 -4.81
CA ALA A 9 -3.67 -8.83 -3.74
C ALA A 9 -4.25 -9.40 -2.44
N ILE A 10 -3.82 -8.86 -1.30
CA ILE A 10 -4.32 -9.24 0.02
C ILE A 10 -5.02 -8.05 0.67
N MET A 11 -6.15 -8.29 1.33
CA MET A 11 -6.80 -7.33 2.21
C MET A 11 -6.80 -7.86 3.63
N ILE A 12 -6.32 -7.05 4.57
CA ILE A 12 -6.33 -7.34 6.00
C ILE A 12 -7.60 -6.69 6.56
N ALA A 13 -8.67 -7.48 6.65
CA ALA A 13 -9.96 -7.07 7.21
C ALA A 13 -9.93 -7.19 8.74
N ARG A 14 -9.49 -6.12 9.41
CA ARG A 14 -9.22 -6.12 10.86
C ARG A 14 -10.47 -6.27 11.73
N GLY A 15 -11.62 -5.80 11.25
CA GLY A 15 -12.91 -5.92 11.92
C GLY A 15 -13.32 -7.39 12.05
N ASP A 16 -13.35 -8.13 10.93
CA ASP A 16 -13.66 -9.56 10.93
C ASP A 16 -12.56 -10.36 11.63
N LEU A 17 -11.29 -10.06 11.33
CA LEU A 17 -10.16 -10.78 11.94
C LEU A 17 -10.17 -10.63 13.47
N GLY A 18 -10.41 -9.43 13.99
CA GLY A 18 -10.45 -9.19 15.44
C GLY A 18 -11.58 -9.90 16.20
N VAL A 19 -12.56 -10.49 15.50
CA VAL A 19 -13.58 -11.37 16.10
C VAL A 19 -13.09 -12.82 16.17
N GLU A 20 -12.25 -13.23 15.22
CA GLU A 20 -11.80 -14.62 15.04
C GLU A 20 -10.52 -14.96 15.83
N ILE A 21 -9.75 -13.96 16.26
CA ILE A 21 -8.48 -14.12 16.99
C ILE A 21 -8.43 -13.26 18.27
N PRO A 22 -7.53 -13.55 19.23
CA PRO A 22 -7.25 -12.64 20.34
C PRO A 22 -6.87 -11.25 19.84
N LEU A 23 -7.41 -10.21 20.48
CA LEU A 23 -7.24 -8.82 20.04
C LEU A 23 -5.76 -8.39 20.06
N GLU A 24 -5.00 -8.88 21.03
CA GLU A 24 -3.58 -8.62 21.19
C GLU A 24 -2.71 -9.19 20.05
N ASP A 25 -3.20 -10.21 19.33
CA ASP A 25 -2.49 -10.82 18.21
C ASP A 25 -2.69 -10.05 16.90
N LEU A 26 -3.77 -9.27 16.80
CA LEU A 26 -4.17 -8.57 15.58
C LEU A 26 -3.06 -7.67 15.00
N PRO A 27 -2.37 -6.81 15.79
CA PRO A 27 -1.28 -5.98 15.26
C PRO A 27 -0.09 -6.81 14.76
N VAL A 28 0.22 -7.91 15.44
CA VAL A 28 1.33 -8.81 15.06
C VAL A 28 1.02 -9.49 13.74
N ILE A 29 -0.20 -10.00 13.58
CA ILE A 29 -0.65 -10.67 12.36
C ILE A 29 -0.72 -9.70 11.18
N GLN A 30 -1.24 -8.48 11.37
CA GLN A 30 -1.22 -7.45 10.33
C GLN A 30 0.21 -7.25 9.80
N ARG A 31 1.15 -6.98 10.71
CA ARG A 31 2.56 -6.74 10.35
C ARG A 31 3.17 -7.93 9.61
N HIS A 32 2.92 -9.16 10.05
CA HIS A 32 3.40 -10.36 9.37
C HIS A 32 2.79 -10.52 7.97
N LEU A 33 1.51 -10.19 7.79
CA LEU A 33 0.85 -10.24 6.48
C LEU A 33 1.42 -9.17 5.54
N VAL A 34 1.60 -7.94 6.01
CA VAL A 34 2.24 -6.86 5.22
C VAL A 34 3.65 -7.24 4.83
N GLN A 35 4.45 -7.76 5.76
CA GLN A 35 5.82 -8.23 5.49
C GLN A 35 5.84 -9.37 4.46
N SER A 36 4.94 -10.35 4.61
CA SER A 36 4.83 -11.48 3.67
C SER A 36 4.47 -11.00 2.28
N CYS A 37 3.51 -10.08 2.15
CA CYS A 37 3.12 -9.48 0.89
C CYS A 37 4.27 -8.70 0.25
N ALA A 38 4.98 -7.87 1.04
CA ALA A 38 6.14 -7.13 0.55
C ALA A 38 7.27 -8.05 0.06
N ARG A 39 7.54 -9.16 0.78
CA ARG A 39 8.58 -10.15 0.43
C ARG A 39 8.32 -10.85 -0.91
N ILE A 40 7.06 -11.06 -1.28
CA ILE A 40 6.68 -11.67 -2.56
C ILE A 40 6.24 -10.62 -3.60
N GLY A 41 6.32 -9.34 -3.25
CA GLY A 41 5.93 -8.22 -4.09
C GLY A 41 4.43 -8.08 -4.34
N ARG A 42 3.56 -8.62 -3.48
CA ARG A 42 2.10 -8.56 -3.63
C ARG A 42 1.51 -7.29 -2.99
N PRO A 43 0.49 -6.65 -3.60
CA PRO A 43 -0.15 -5.49 -3.01
C PRO A 43 -0.97 -5.89 -1.79
N VAL A 44 -0.89 -5.07 -0.74
CA VAL A 44 -1.64 -5.29 0.50
C VAL A 44 -2.47 -4.07 0.90
N ILE A 45 -3.73 -4.31 1.25
CA ILE A 45 -4.69 -3.33 1.73
C ILE A 45 -4.89 -3.53 3.23
N VAL A 46 -4.73 -2.48 4.03
CA VAL A 46 -5.18 -2.49 5.43
C VAL A 46 -6.56 -1.85 5.49
N ALA A 47 -7.54 -2.55 6.06
CA ALA A 47 -8.94 -2.14 6.05
C ALA A 47 -9.57 -2.19 7.44
N THR A 48 -10.69 -1.46 7.58
CA THR A 48 -11.61 -1.41 8.74
C THR A 48 -11.02 -0.82 10.02
N HIS A 49 -11.86 -0.16 10.82
CA HIS A 49 -11.50 0.43 12.13
C HIS A 49 -10.29 1.37 12.11
N LEU A 50 -10.08 2.11 11.01
CA LEU A 50 -8.93 3.01 10.84
C LEU A 50 -9.26 4.42 11.33
N LEU A 51 -10.36 5.01 10.84
CA LEU A 51 -10.85 6.33 11.23
C LEU A 51 -12.31 6.27 11.68
N GLU A 52 -12.72 5.15 12.30
CA GLU A 52 -14.11 4.79 12.61
C GLU A 52 -14.89 5.92 13.32
N SER A 53 -14.26 6.59 14.29
CA SER A 53 -14.87 7.69 15.04
C SER A 53 -15.32 8.84 14.14
N MET A 54 -14.71 8.98 12.95
CA MET A 54 -15.05 10.01 11.98
C MET A 54 -16.37 9.78 11.25
N ILE A 55 -17.00 8.60 11.42
CA ILE A 55 -18.39 8.38 11.00
C ILE A 55 -19.31 9.42 11.67
N GLN A 56 -19.07 9.70 12.95
CA GLN A 56 -19.89 10.62 13.74
C GLN A 56 -19.19 11.95 14.04
N ASN A 57 -17.85 11.98 14.03
CA ASN A 57 -17.06 13.13 14.45
C ASN A 57 -16.27 13.76 13.29
N PRO A 58 -16.06 15.07 13.27
CA PRO A 58 -15.30 15.73 12.21
C PRO A 58 -13.77 15.54 12.34
N MET A 59 -13.28 14.88 13.39
CA MET A 59 -11.86 14.64 13.67
C MET A 59 -11.68 13.24 14.26
N PRO A 60 -10.59 12.53 13.93
CA PRO A 60 -10.30 11.23 14.50
C PRO A 60 -9.72 11.35 15.91
N THR A 61 -9.68 10.24 16.61
CA THR A 61 -8.97 10.10 17.89
C THR A 61 -7.45 10.02 17.67
N ARG A 62 -6.68 10.23 18.73
CA ARG A 62 -5.21 10.05 18.67
C ARG A 62 -4.82 8.60 18.35
N ALA A 63 -5.57 7.64 18.89
CA ALA A 63 -5.32 6.21 18.67
C ALA A 63 -5.49 5.84 17.19
N GLU A 64 -6.56 6.32 16.55
CA GLU A 64 -6.82 6.11 15.11
C GLU A 64 -5.72 6.75 14.24
N VAL A 65 -5.26 7.95 14.57
CA VAL A 65 -4.14 8.58 13.86
C VAL A 65 -2.87 7.74 13.98
N THR A 66 -2.56 7.22 15.17
CA THR A 66 -1.41 6.33 15.38
C THR A 66 -1.56 5.01 14.61
N ASP A 67 -2.75 4.42 14.60
CA ASP A 67 -3.04 3.17 13.92
C ASP A 67 -2.88 3.29 12.40
N VAL A 68 -3.50 4.31 11.78
CA VAL A 68 -3.31 4.63 10.36
C VAL A 68 -1.84 4.90 10.06
N SER A 69 -1.15 5.65 10.93
CA SER A 69 0.28 5.95 10.74
C SER A 69 1.13 4.68 10.73
N ASN A 70 0.84 3.72 11.62
CA ASN A 70 1.56 2.45 11.68
C ASN A 70 1.34 1.62 10.41
N ALA A 71 0.11 1.49 9.91
CA ALA A 71 -0.16 0.77 8.67
C ALA A 71 0.60 1.35 7.47
N ILE A 72 0.74 2.68 7.41
CA ILE A 72 1.50 3.37 6.36
C ILE A 72 3.01 3.19 6.55
N TYR A 73 3.47 3.22 7.80
CA TYR A 73 4.87 3.00 8.19
C TYR A 73 5.35 1.57 7.92
N GLU A 74 4.47 0.58 8.11
CA GLU A 74 4.65 -0.82 7.71
C GLU A 74 4.71 -1.01 6.18
N GLN A 75 4.39 0.06 5.45
CA GLN A 75 4.41 0.15 4.01
C GLN A 75 3.29 -0.62 3.28
N ALA A 76 2.06 -0.61 3.81
CA ALA A 76 0.89 -1.07 3.06
C ALA A 76 0.74 -0.34 1.71
N ASP A 77 0.15 -0.99 0.72
CA ASP A 77 -0.06 -0.40 -0.61
C ASP A 77 -1.25 0.56 -0.63
N ALA A 78 -2.31 0.20 0.12
CA ALA A 78 -3.47 1.03 0.26
C ALA A 78 -4.08 0.92 1.66
N ILE A 79 -4.73 2.00 2.06
CA ILE A 79 -5.50 2.10 3.30
C ILE A 79 -6.97 2.29 2.91
N MET A 80 -7.84 1.43 3.41
CA MET A 80 -9.26 1.42 3.03
C MET A 80 -10.13 2.07 4.11
N LEU A 81 -10.88 3.09 3.70
CA LEU A 81 -12.01 3.62 4.48
C LEU A 81 -13.28 2.83 4.14
N SER A 82 -14.07 2.50 5.15
CA SER A 82 -15.28 1.69 5.08
C SER A 82 -16.51 2.55 5.41
N GLY A 83 -17.10 2.39 6.61
CA GLY A 83 -18.25 3.16 7.06
C GLY A 83 -17.98 4.67 7.07
N GLU A 84 -16.73 5.08 7.27
CA GLU A 84 -16.29 6.47 7.30
C GLU A 84 -16.66 7.25 6.03
N THR A 85 -16.66 6.58 4.88
CA THR A 85 -16.98 7.21 3.58
C THR A 85 -18.31 6.74 3.01
N ALA A 86 -18.73 5.51 3.30
CA ALA A 86 -19.97 4.95 2.78
C ALA A 86 -21.23 5.56 3.43
N ALA A 87 -21.20 5.78 4.74
CA ALA A 87 -22.37 6.27 5.52
C ALA A 87 -22.00 7.32 6.58
N GLY A 88 -20.73 7.74 6.65
CA GLY A 88 -20.26 8.73 7.59
C GLY A 88 -20.79 10.14 7.33
N LYS A 89 -20.83 10.97 8.38
CA LYS A 89 -21.24 12.39 8.30
C LYS A 89 -20.20 13.29 7.63
N TYR A 90 -18.95 12.84 7.54
CA TYR A 90 -17.82 13.64 7.06
C TYR A 90 -16.93 12.92 6.02
N PRO A 91 -17.50 12.31 4.97
CA PRO A 91 -16.78 11.40 4.07
C PRO A 91 -15.59 12.06 3.35
N GLU A 92 -15.76 13.28 2.84
CA GLU A 92 -14.68 14.04 2.21
C GLU A 92 -13.54 14.35 3.19
N LYS A 93 -13.91 14.74 4.43
CA LYS A 93 -12.94 15.10 5.45
C LYS A 93 -12.15 13.89 5.95
N CYS A 94 -12.76 12.70 5.99
CA CYS A 94 -12.06 11.44 6.28
C CYS A 94 -10.94 11.20 5.26
N VAL A 95 -11.23 11.36 3.97
CA VAL A 95 -10.23 11.21 2.89
C VAL A 95 -9.12 12.25 3.03
N GLN A 96 -9.46 13.52 3.29
CA GLN A 96 -8.47 14.59 3.50
C GLN A 96 -7.58 14.34 4.73
N VAL A 97 -8.13 13.80 5.82
CA VAL A 97 -7.36 13.43 7.02
C VAL A 97 -6.41 12.29 6.69
N LEU A 98 -6.90 11.23 6.04
CA LEU A 98 -6.07 10.09 5.63
C LEU A 98 -4.91 10.52 4.71
N ASP A 99 -5.19 11.34 3.68
CA ASP A 99 -4.16 11.87 2.77
C ASP A 99 -3.09 12.69 3.52
N ARG A 100 -3.51 13.54 4.48
CA ARG A 100 -2.55 14.31 5.30
C ARG A 100 -1.67 13.42 6.17
N ILE A 101 -2.23 12.37 6.78
CA ILE A 101 -1.46 11.40 7.58
C ILE A 101 -0.47 10.68 6.67
N ALA A 102 -0.93 10.15 5.53
CA ALA A 102 -0.09 9.44 4.56
C ALA A 102 1.10 10.29 4.10
N ARG A 103 0.85 11.49 3.58
CA ARG A 103 1.91 12.40 3.12
C ARG A 103 2.90 12.80 4.21
N ARG A 104 2.49 12.80 5.49
CA ARG A 104 3.41 13.08 6.60
C ARG A 104 4.29 11.88 6.89
N ILE A 105 3.72 10.68 7.00
CA ILE A 105 4.44 9.46 7.34
C ILE A 105 5.38 9.03 6.21
N GLU A 106 4.99 9.22 4.95
CA GLU A 106 5.81 8.89 3.78
C GLU A 106 7.06 9.76 3.61
N LYS A 107 7.24 10.81 4.43
CA LYS A 107 8.51 11.55 4.52
C LYS A 107 9.57 10.80 5.34
N GLU A 108 9.15 9.84 6.14
CA GLU A 108 10.03 9.01 6.97
C GLU A 108 10.33 7.70 6.23
N SER A 109 11.46 7.06 6.59
CA SER A 109 11.76 5.71 6.11
C SER A 109 10.87 4.70 6.82
N GLY A 110 10.04 3.96 6.07
CA GLY A 110 9.22 2.87 6.60
C GLY A 110 10.04 1.63 6.98
N LEU A 111 9.36 0.53 7.30
CA LEU A 111 10.01 -0.71 7.80
C LEU A 111 10.87 -1.45 6.77
N GLY A 112 10.75 -1.16 5.48
CA GLY A 112 11.66 -1.69 4.46
C GLY A 112 11.50 -3.19 4.18
N PHE A 113 10.33 -3.79 4.45
CA PHE A 113 10.11 -5.23 4.23
C PHE A 113 10.32 -5.69 2.77
N HIS A 114 10.15 -4.77 1.81
CA HIS A 114 10.44 -5.01 0.40
C HIS A 114 11.91 -5.34 0.11
N THR A 115 12.84 -5.03 1.02
CA THR A 115 14.27 -5.38 0.87
C THR A 115 14.50 -6.89 0.96
N LEU A 116 13.54 -7.63 1.52
CA LEU A 116 13.56 -9.10 1.56
C LEU A 116 13.02 -9.74 0.26
N HIS A 117 12.53 -8.93 -0.68
CA HIS A 117 12.04 -9.39 -1.97
C HIS A 117 13.20 -9.69 -2.91
N GLU A 118 13.52 -10.97 -3.08
CA GLU A 118 14.53 -11.41 -4.04
C GLU A 118 13.92 -11.55 -5.44
N PRO A 119 14.63 -11.13 -6.49
CA PRO A 119 14.19 -11.31 -7.86
C PRO A 119 14.28 -12.77 -8.28
N GLU A 120 13.25 -13.24 -8.99
CA GLU A 120 13.18 -14.63 -9.44
C GLU A 120 13.56 -14.78 -10.92
N ASN A 121 13.49 -13.69 -11.68
CA ASN A 121 13.76 -13.68 -13.12
C ASN A 121 14.39 -12.37 -13.61
N THR A 122 14.81 -12.33 -14.87
CA THR A 122 15.47 -11.17 -15.48
C THR A 122 14.63 -9.89 -15.44
N ARG A 123 13.29 -9.98 -15.49
CA ARG A 123 12.42 -8.80 -15.41
C ARG A 123 12.39 -8.23 -14.01
N ASP A 124 12.43 -9.09 -13.00
CA ASP A 124 12.54 -8.68 -11.60
C ASP A 124 13.89 -7.98 -11.34
N GLU A 125 14.98 -8.54 -11.85
CA GLU A 125 16.30 -7.89 -11.76
C GLU A 125 16.33 -6.53 -12.46
N LEU A 126 15.69 -6.42 -13.63
CA LEU A 126 15.55 -5.15 -14.34
C LEU A 126 14.78 -4.13 -13.51
N ALA A 127 13.64 -4.53 -12.92
CA ALA A 127 12.82 -3.67 -12.07
C ALA A 127 13.59 -3.20 -10.82
N ARG A 128 14.25 -4.14 -10.12
CA ARG A 128 15.10 -3.85 -8.96
C ARG A 128 16.23 -2.88 -9.31
N SER A 129 16.92 -3.12 -10.42
CA SER A 129 18.02 -2.27 -10.88
C SER A 129 17.53 -0.87 -11.27
N ALA A 130 16.35 -0.76 -11.90
CA ALA A 130 15.75 0.53 -12.24
C ALA A 130 15.43 1.35 -10.98
N CYS A 131 14.85 0.74 -9.94
CA CYS A 131 14.60 1.42 -8.66
C CYS A 131 15.92 1.89 -8.02
N ARG A 132 16.93 1.02 -7.94
CA ARG A 132 18.24 1.38 -7.36
C ARG A 132 18.92 2.53 -8.10
N LEU A 133 18.85 2.53 -9.44
CA LEU A 133 19.38 3.61 -10.25
C LEU A 133 18.60 4.92 -10.03
N ALA A 134 17.27 4.85 -10.00
CA ALA A 134 16.42 6.01 -9.75
C ALA A 134 16.70 6.64 -8.37
N ASP A 135 16.85 5.81 -7.33
CA ASP A 135 17.18 6.27 -5.98
C ASP A 135 18.58 6.87 -5.91
N ALA A 136 19.58 6.24 -6.54
CA ALA A 136 20.95 6.76 -6.59
C ALA A 136 21.05 8.13 -7.29
N LEU A 137 20.26 8.32 -8.35
CA LEU A 137 20.18 9.57 -9.09
C LEU A 137 19.24 10.60 -8.46
N LYS A 138 18.49 10.22 -7.41
CA LYS A 138 17.38 11.01 -6.85
C LYS A 138 16.39 11.43 -7.94
N ALA A 139 16.12 10.51 -8.87
CA ALA A 139 15.22 10.76 -9.98
C ALA A 139 13.80 11.02 -9.45
N PRO A 140 13.09 12.05 -9.95
CA PRO A 140 11.74 12.36 -9.48
C PRO A 140 10.71 11.31 -9.92
N ALA A 141 11.03 10.53 -10.96
CA ALA A 141 10.11 9.56 -11.52
C ALA A 141 10.79 8.40 -12.24
N ILE A 142 10.06 7.28 -12.33
CA ILE A 142 10.35 6.14 -13.19
C ILE A 142 9.20 6.01 -14.19
N VAL A 143 9.51 5.95 -15.48
CA VAL A 143 8.51 5.75 -16.54
C VAL A 143 8.50 4.28 -16.94
N VAL A 144 7.32 3.66 -16.90
CA VAL A 144 7.13 2.25 -17.22
C VAL A 144 6.11 2.08 -18.32
N ILE A 145 6.51 1.52 -19.46
CA ILE A 145 5.58 1.11 -20.52
C ILE A 145 5.11 -0.31 -20.23
N THR A 146 3.79 -0.51 -20.08
CA THR A 146 3.23 -1.82 -19.72
C THR A 146 1.90 -2.08 -20.40
N ARG A 147 1.72 -3.29 -20.93
CA ARG A 147 0.43 -3.68 -21.54
C ARG A 147 -0.56 -4.18 -20.48
N ARG A 148 -0.15 -5.15 -19.66
CA ARG A 148 -1.01 -5.81 -18.67
C ARG A 148 -0.81 -5.32 -17.23
N GLY A 149 0.16 -4.46 -16.98
CA GLY A 149 0.48 -3.92 -15.65
C GLY A 149 1.62 -4.62 -14.92
N VAL A 150 2.04 -5.80 -15.39
CA VAL A 150 3.05 -6.65 -14.74
C VAL A 150 4.35 -5.90 -14.42
N LEU A 151 4.95 -5.22 -15.40
CA LEU A 151 6.21 -4.50 -15.17
C LEU A 151 6.05 -3.33 -14.19
N ALA A 152 4.93 -2.60 -14.24
CA ALA A 152 4.68 -1.50 -13.31
C ALA A 152 4.53 -2.00 -11.87
N HIS A 153 3.88 -3.15 -11.72
CA HIS A 153 3.75 -3.84 -10.45
C HIS A 153 5.12 -4.33 -9.92
N GLN A 154 5.96 -4.93 -10.76
CA GLN A 154 7.32 -5.35 -10.40
C GLN A 154 8.18 -4.16 -9.97
N VAL A 155 8.15 -3.04 -10.69
CA VAL A 155 8.89 -1.83 -10.29
C VAL A 155 8.39 -1.31 -8.94
N ALA A 156 7.06 -1.28 -8.73
CA ALA A 156 6.48 -0.83 -7.49
C ALA A 156 6.75 -1.76 -6.30
N SER A 157 6.86 -3.08 -6.51
CA SER A 157 7.14 -4.04 -5.44
C SER A 157 8.53 -3.84 -4.82
N TYR A 158 9.49 -3.31 -5.59
CA TYR A 158 10.81 -2.93 -5.09
C TYR A 158 10.86 -1.57 -4.38
N ARG A 159 9.73 -0.86 -4.27
CA ARG A 159 9.54 0.38 -3.49
C ARG A 159 10.65 1.44 -3.72
N PRO A 160 10.70 2.11 -4.88
CA PRO A 160 11.62 3.25 -5.06
C PRO A 160 11.40 4.27 -3.95
N ALA A 161 12.47 4.78 -3.35
CA ALA A 161 12.42 5.59 -2.14
C ALA A 161 11.75 6.96 -2.36
N HIS A 162 11.94 7.54 -3.55
CA HIS A 162 11.48 8.90 -3.84
C HIS A 162 10.75 9.07 -5.17
N SER A 163 10.90 8.11 -6.09
CA SER A 163 10.38 8.25 -7.44
C SER A 163 8.90 7.87 -7.52
N ILE A 164 8.11 8.71 -8.20
CA ILE A 164 6.76 8.33 -8.65
C ILE A 164 6.88 7.45 -9.89
N ILE A 165 6.07 6.40 -9.96
CA ILE A 165 6.05 5.48 -11.11
C ILE A 165 4.95 5.90 -12.06
N TYR A 166 5.31 6.38 -13.26
CA TYR A 166 4.37 6.69 -14.32
C TYR A 166 4.21 5.50 -15.24
N ALA A 167 3.07 4.81 -15.15
CA ALA A 167 2.81 3.57 -15.86
C ALA A 167 1.89 3.81 -17.07
N PHE A 168 2.41 3.67 -18.29
CA PHE A 168 1.63 3.88 -19.52
C PHE A 168 1.10 2.56 -20.05
N THR A 169 -0.20 2.50 -20.28
CA THR A 169 -0.88 1.32 -20.83
C THR A 169 -1.97 1.70 -21.83
N ASN A 170 -2.10 0.92 -22.90
CA ASN A 170 -3.22 1.07 -23.84
C ASN A 170 -4.49 0.30 -23.39
N MET A 171 -4.51 -0.24 -22.16
CA MET A 171 -5.63 -1.01 -21.62
C MET A 171 -6.29 -0.28 -20.44
N SER A 172 -7.50 0.25 -20.65
CA SER A 172 -8.27 0.95 -19.61
C SER A 172 -8.51 0.10 -18.36
N SER A 173 -8.64 -1.22 -18.50
CA SER A 173 -8.77 -2.15 -17.37
C SER A 173 -7.50 -2.23 -16.52
N THR A 174 -6.33 -2.29 -17.16
CA THR A 174 -5.04 -2.27 -16.47
C THR A 174 -4.82 -0.94 -15.75
N ARG A 175 -5.14 0.18 -16.41
CA ARG A 175 -5.04 1.52 -15.80
C ARG A 175 -5.83 1.62 -14.50
N ARG A 176 -7.06 1.09 -14.47
CA ARG A 176 -7.88 1.08 -13.24
C ARG A 176 -7.28 0.23 -12.13
N LYS A 177 -6.71 -0.94 -12.46
CA LYS A 177 -6.10 -1.85 -11.47
C LYS A 177 -4.83 -1.25 -10.85
N LEU A 178 -4.03 -0.52 -11.63
CA LEU A 178 -2.76 0.03 -11.17
C LEU A 178 -2.90 1.13 -10.12
N TRP A 179 -4.08 1.76 -9.96
CA TRP A 179 -4.34 2.71 -8.88
C TRP A 179 -4.24 2.11 -7.48
N LEU A 180 -4.35 0.78 -7.35
CA LEU A 180 -4.17 0.10 -6.07
C LEU A 180 -2.69 -0.03 -5.68
N VAL A 181 -1.78 0.04 -6.65
CA VAL A 181 -0.35 -0.24 -6.44
C VAL A 181 0.33 1.04 -5.94
N ARG A 182 1.09 0.92 -4.85
CA ARG A 182 1.75 2.07 -4.22
C ARG A 182 2.65 2.82 -5.18
N SER A 183 2.60 4.15 -5.10
CA SER A 183 3.44 5.08 -5.87
C SER A 183 3.26 5.01 -7.40
N VAL A 184 2.24 4.30 -7.90
CA VAL A 184 1.94 4.21 -9.33
C VAL A 184 0.86 5.21 -9.73
N VAL A 185 1.16 6.00 -10.75
CA VAL A 185 0.21 6.87 -11.44
C VAL A 185 0.05 6.36 -12.88
N PRO A 186 -1.09 5.72 -13.21
CA PRO A 186 -1.25 5.06 -14.49
C PRO A 186 -1.90 5.97 -15.55
N PHE A 187 -1.40 5.90 -16.79
CA PHE A 187 -1.82 6.68 -17.97
C PHE A 187 -2.45 5.78 -19.04
#